data_AF-T1ATZ4-F1
#
_entry.id   AF-T1ATZ4-F1
#
_cell.length_a   1.000
_cell.length_b   1.000
_cell.length_c   1.000
_cell.angle_alpha   90.00
_cell.angle_beta   90.00
_cell.angle_gamma   90.00
#
_symmetry.space_group_name_H-M   'P 1'
#
loop_
_entity.id
_entity.type
_entity.pdbx_description
1 polymer ?
#
loop_
_entity_poly.entity_id
_entity_poly.type
_entity_poly.pdbx_seq_one_letter_code
_entity_poly.pdbx_strand_id
1 'polypeptide(L)'
;MGGLKDNFRQDGGRPLSLIGSTHFPGPVPVGSVLSRLEETLGSFDVAKVVLPADGRYLVEELLPALHPFKDRPYVVHTVGGLGSVLRVLARRLGMEWVFGTLPEGPPDRATHRAVEPAQIPSDRLRRYLDAPGDCPWYGVVGRPLGHTLSPYYQNLFFEATELCGLYVPLEPSASDDTR
;
A
#
# COMPACT_ATOMS: atom_id res chain seq x y z
N MET A 1 -22.90 -3.88 -27.58
CA MET A 1 -21.66 -3.36 -26.98
C MET A 1 -20.83 -4.55 -26.55
N GLY A 2 -19.84 -4.95 -27.36
CA GLY A 2 -18.82 -5.90 -26.90
C GLY A 2 -17.96 -5.18 -25.86
N GLY A 3 -17.87 -5.74 -24.66
CA GLY A 3 -17.16 -5.11 -23.55
C GLY A 3 -15.66 -5.15 -23.80
N LEU A 4 -14.89 -4.23 -23.21
CA LEU A 4 -13.42 -4.21 -23.27
C LEU A 4 -12.80 -5.60 -22.94
N LYS A 5 -13.51 -6.40 -22.14
CA LYS A 5 -13.17 -7.78 -21.74
C LYS A 5 -13.14 -8.80 -22.88
N ASP A 6 -13.92 -8.60 -23.95
CA ASP A 6 -14.03 -9.56 -25.06
C ASP A 6 -12.77 -9.61 -25.94
N ASN A 7 -11.93 -8.56 -25.86
CA ASN A 7 -10.73 -8.41 -26.68
C ASN A 7 -9.46 -9.01 -26.05
N PHE A 8 -9.51 -9.47 -24.79
CA PHE A 8 -8.34 -9.95 -24.06
C PHE A 8 -8.55 -11.40 -23.61
N ARG A 9 -7.99 -12.35 -24.36
CA ARG A 9 -7.90 -13.78 -23.99
C ARG A 9 -6.43 -14.22 -23.96
N GLN A 10 -6.07 -15.09 -23.01
CA GLN A 10 -4.77 -15.79 -23.05
C GLN A 10 -4.75 -16.83 -24.17
N ASP A 11 -3.56 -17.18 -24.65
CA ASP A 11 -3.35 -18.41 -25.41
C ASP A 11 -3.88 -19.59 -24.58
N GLY A 12 -4.88 -20.31 -25.13
CA GLY A 12 -5.59 -21.39 -24.42
C GLY A 12 -6.95 -21.00 -23.83
N GLY A 13 -7.47 -19.80 -24.09
CA GLY A 13 -8.88 -19.45 -23.86
C GLY A 13 -9.26 -19.12 -22.40
N ARG A 14 -8.28 -19.01 -21.49
CA ARG A 14 -8.53 -18.49 -20.14
C ARG A 14 -8.84 -16.99 -20.19
N PRO A 15 -9.89 -16.53 -19.49
CA PRO A 15 -10.20 -15.10 -19.40
C PRO A 15 -9.05 -14.37 -18.69
N LEU A 16 -8.58 -13.27 -19.28
CA LEU A 16 -7.62 -12.38 -18.64
C LEU A 16 -8.34 -11.54 -17.58
N SER A 17 -7.76 -11.42 -16.39
CA SER A 17 -8.18 -10.42 -15.41
C SER A 17 -7.64 -9.05 -15.82
N LEU A 18 -8.53 -8.05 -15.93
CA LEU A 18 -8.19 -6.68 -16.28
C LEU A 18 -8.13 -5.81 -15.03
N ILE A 19 -7.00 -5.11 -14.86
CA ILE A 19 -6.82 -4.12 -13.80
C ILE A 19 -7.02 -2.74 -14.40
N GLY A 20 -8.04 -2.02 -13.92
CA GLY A 20 -8.22 -0.60 -14.24
C GLY A 20 -7.44 0.22 -13.22
N SER A 21 -6.51 1.05 -13.67
CA SER A 21 -5.65 1.84 -12.77
C SER A 21 -5.75 3.34 -13.03
N THR A 22 -5.88 4.11 -11.95
CA THR A 22 -5.82 5.58 -11.97
C THR A 22 -4.76 6.08 -11.01
N HIS A 23 -3.96 7.05 -11.45
CA HIS A 23 -2.98 7.74 -10.61
C HIS A 23 -3.36 9.22 -10.57
N PHE A 24 -3.72 9.71 -9.39
CA PHE A 24 -3.98 11.13 -9.17
C PHE A 24 -2.64 11.86 -9.00
N PRO A 25 -2.35 12.90 -9.80
CA PRO A 25 -1.06 13.60 -9.73
C PRO A 25 -0.96 14.54 -8.52
N GLY A 26 -2.06 14.77 -7.80
CA GLY A 26 -2.16 15.70 -6.68
C GLY A 26 -3.28 15.32 -5.72
N PRO A 27 -3.47 16.12 -4.65
CA PRO A 27 -4.54 15.92 -3.67
C PRO A 27 -5.91 15.88 -4.36
N VAL A 28 -6.77 14.99 -3.90
CA VAL A 28 -8.11 14.80 -4.46
C VAL A 28 -9.10 14.50 -3.32
N PRO A 29 -10.34 15.03 -3.35
CA PRO A 29 -11.34 14.70 -2.34
C PRO A 29 -11.63 13.20 -2.28
N VAL A 30 -11.88 12.67 -1.08
CA VAL A 30 -12.16 11.22 -0.89
C VAL A 30 -13.34 10.74 -1.74
N GLY A 31 -14.38 11.56 -1.93
CA GLY A 31 -15.52 11.21 -2.79
C GLY A 31 -15.12 10.93 -4.24
N SER A 32 -14.10 11.60 -4.77
CA SER A 32 -13.60 11.35 -6.12
C SER A 32 -12.79 10.06 -6.21
N VAL A 33 -12.11 9.66 -5.12
CA VAL A 33 -11.44 8.36 -5.00
C VAL A 33 -12.48 7.24 -5.05
N LEU A 34 -13.53 7.34 -4.24
CA LEU A 34 -14.61 6.35 -4.20
C LEU A 34 -15.33 6.25 -5.55
N SER A 35 -15.68 7.38 -6.16
CA SER A 35 -16.30 7.41 -7.48
C SER A 35 -15.42 6.71 -8.52
N ARG A 36 -14.11 6.96 -8.49
CA ARG A 36 -13.17 6.29 -9.40
C ARG A 36 -13.09 4.79 -9.18
N LEU A 37 -13.11 4.32 -7.92
CA LEU A 37 -13.15 2.89 -7.62
C LEU A 37 -14.42 2.24 -8.20
N GLU A 38 -15.58 2.85 -7.99
CA GLU A 38 -16.87 2.36 -8.50
C GLU A 38 -16.90 2.30 -10.02
N GLU A 39 -16.54 3.40 -10.68
CA GLU A 39 -16.49 3.48 -12.15
C GLU A 39 -15.57 2.39 -12.73
N THR A 40 -14.43 2.16 -12.07
CA THR A 40 -13.45 1.17 -12.51
C THR A 40 -13.97 -0.25 -12.31
N LEU A 41 -14.58 -0.54 -11.17
CA LEU A 41 -15.21 -1.85 -10.89
C LEU A 41 -16.38 -2.17 -11.83
N GLY A 42 -17.01 -1.16 -12.43
CA GLY A 42 -18.03 -1.35 -13.46
C GLY A 42 -17.49 -1.89 -14.79
N SER A 43 -16.19 -1.74 -15.07
CA SER A 43 -15.58 -2.08 -16.38
C SER A 43 -14.40 -3.06 -16.29
N PHE A 44 -13.76 -3.16 -15.13
CA PHE A 44 -12.54 -3.95 -14.89
C PHE A 44 -12.80 -5.02 -13.83
N ASP A 45 -11.90 -5.99 -13.70
CA ASP A 45 -12.01 -7.05 -12.68
C ASP A 45 -11.42 -6.60 -11.34
N VAL A 46 -10.46 -5.68 -11.38
CA VAL A 46 -9.88 -5.06 -10.19
C VAL A 46 -9.71 -3.55 -10.41
N ALA A 47 -10.07 -2.75 -9.40
CA ALA A 47 -9.82 -1.31 -9.41
C ALA A 47 -8.57 -0.94 -8.61
N LYS A 48 -7.66 -0.19 -9.21
CA LYS A 48 -6.44 0.32 -8.57
C LYS A 48 -6.41 1.85 -8.59
N VAL A 49 -6.34 2.48 -7.43
CA VAL A 49 -6.14 3.92 -7.29
C VAL A 49 -4.84 4.22 -6.56
N VAL A 50 -4.07 5.18 -7.07
CA VAL A 50 -2.87 5.72 -6.42
C VAL A 50 -3.01 7.23 -6.29
N LEU A 51 -2.70 7.78 -5.12
CA LEU A 51 -2.85 9.20 -4.82
C LEU A 51 -1.84 9.68 -3.77
N PRO A 52 -1.42 10.95 -3.77
CA PRO A 52 -0.76 11.53 -2.60
C PRO A 52 -1.76 11.71 -1.45
N ALA A 53 -1.30 11.54 -0.21
CA ALA A 53 -2.08 11.81 0.99
C ALA A 53 -1.16 12.30 2.12
N ASP A 54 -1.64 13.30 2.87
CA ASP A 54 -1.07 13.65 4.17
C ASP A 54 -1.70 12.78 5.28
N GLY A 55 -1.20 12.93 6.50
CA GLY A 55 -1.61 12.11 7.64
C GLY A 55 -3.06 12.33 8.03
N ARG A 56 -3.50 13.60 8.03
CA ARG A 56 -4.87 13.95 8.37
C ARG A 56 -5.86 13.33 7.38
N TYR A 57 -5.68 13.59 6.08
CA TYR A 57 -6.55 13.05 5.04
C TYR A 57 -6.56 11.52 5.06
N LEU A 58 -5.39 10.89 5.23
CA LEU A 58 -5.28 9.44 5.28
C LEU A 58 -6.09 8.83 6.43
N VAL A 59 -5.94 9.39 7.64
CA VAL A 59 -6.54 8.82 8.86
C VAL A 59 -8.00 9.22 9.04
N GLU A 60 -8.33 10.49 8.82
CA GLU A 60 -9.66 11.04 9.09
C GLU A 60 -10.65 10.79 7.94
N GLU A 61 -10.18 10.75 6.69
CA GLU A 61 -11.06 10.67 5.52
C GLU A 61 -10.93 9.34 4.77
N LEU A 62 -9.72 9.02 4.29
CA LEU A 62 -9.53 7.91 3.35
C LEU A 62 -9.72 6.55 4.02
N LEU A 63 -9.07 6.28 5.16
CA LEU A 63 -9.15 4.98 5.83
C LEU A 63 -10.60 4.58 6.20
N PRO A 64 -11.42 5.43 6.84
CA PRO A 64 -12.82 5.10 7.12
C PRO A 64 -13.63 4.86 5.84
N ALA A 65 -13.40 5.67 4.80
CA ALA A 65 -14.12 5.59 3.54
C ALA A 65 -13.85 4.31 2.72
N LEU A 66 -12.73 3.62 2.96
CA LEU A 66 -12.41 2.37 2.28
C LEU A 66 -13.07 1.13 2.92
N HIS A 67 -13.57 1.23 4.16
CA HIS A 67 -14.18 0.08 4.85
C HIS A 67 -15.31 -0.62 4.06
N PRO A 68 -16.23 0.09 3.37
CA PRO A 68 -17.26 -0.54 2.56
C PRO A 68 -16.75 -1.34 1.34
N PHE A 69 -15.48 -1.21 0.96
CA PHE A 69 -14.88 -1.91 -0.17
C PHE A 69 -14.20 -3.23 0.22
N LYS A 70 -14.16 -3.60 1.51
CA LYS A 70 -13.37 -4.73 2.03
C LYS A 70 -13.55 -6.07 1.30
N ASP A 71 -14.76 -6.34 0.80
CA ASP A 71 -15.07 -7.61 0.11
C ASP A 71 -15.11 -7.46 -1.41
N ARG A 72 -14.50 -6.40 -1.94
CA ARG A 72 -14.47 -6.06 -3.38
C ARG A 72 -13.04 -6.16 -3.91
N PRO A 73 -12.85 -6.41 -5.22
CA PRO A 73 -11.52 -6.53 -5.79
C PRO A 73 -10.91 -5.15 -6.04
N TYR A 74 -10.21 -4.59 -5.04
CA TYR A 74 -9.62 -3.26 -5.16
C TYR A 74 -8.24 -3.13 -4.52
N VAL A 75 -7.53 -2.08 -4.91
CA VAL A 75 -6.26 -1.64 -4.32
C VAL A 75 -6.24 -0.12 -4.25
N VAL A 76 -5.94 0.44 -3.07
CA VAL A 76 -5.62 1.87 -2.93
C VAL A 76 -4.24 2.01 -2.30
N HIS A 77 -3.37 2.78 -2.94
CA HIS A 77 -2.07 3.13 -2.39
C HIS A 77 -1.90 4.63 -2.30
N THR A 78 -1.37 5.07 -1.17
CA THR A 78 -0.86 6.41 -1.02
C THR A 78 0.64 6.44 -1.31
N VAL A 79 1.10 7.55 -1.87
CA VAL A 79 2.52 7.86 -2.07
C VAL A 79 2.98 8.90 -1.05
N GLY A 80 4.27 8.97 -0.80
CA GLY A 80 4.88 9.88 0.17
C GLY A 80 5.17 9.19 1.50
N GLY A 81 5.66 9.96 2.48
CA GLY A 81 6.25 9.40 3.70
C GLY A 81 5.29 8.63 4.63
N LEU A 82 3.97 8.78 4.45
CA LEU A 82 2.95 7.99 5.16
C LEU A 82 2.28 6.91 4.29
N GLY A 83 2.73 6.73 3.04
CA GLY A 83 2.14 5.76 2.12
C GLY A 83 2.28 4.30 2.58
N SER A 84 3.18 4.03 3.53
CA SER A 84 3.42 2.71 4.09
C SER A 84 2.19 2.21 4.86
N VAL A 85 1.41 3.12 5.45
CA VAL A 85 0.22 2.80 6.26
C VAL A 85 -0.81 1.98 5.48
N LEU A 86 -1.15 2.35 4.24
CA LEU A 86 -2.11 1.56 3.45
C LEU A 86 -1.57 0.19 3.07
N ARG A 87 -0.25 0.05 2.87
CA ARG A 87 0.38 -1.25 2.58
C ARG A 87 0.35 -2.17 3.80
N VAL A 88 0.57 -1.62 4.98
CA VAL A 88 0.46 -2.35 6.25
C VAL A 88 -0.98 -2.73 6.54
N LEU A 89 -1.95 -1.85 6.27
CA LEU A 89 -3.36 -2.11 6.54
C LEU A 89 -4.07 -2.88 5.43
N ALA A 90 -3.40 -3.17 4.31
CA ALA A 90 -4.00 -3.75 3.11
C ALA A 90 -4.87 -4.98 3.38
N ARG A 91 -4.37 -5.97 4.14
CA ARG A 91 -5.14 -7.16 4.51
C ARG A 91 -6.36 -6.83 5.37
N ARG A 92 -6.24 -5.87 6.30
CA ARG A 92 -7.35 -5.44 7.16
C ARG A 92 -8.43 -4.70 6.37
N LEU A 93 -8.01 -3.99 5.32
CA LEU A 93 -8.87 -3.24 4.41
C LEU A 93 -9.40 -4.09 3.24
N GLY A 94 -8.96 -5.34 3.10
CA GLY A 94 -9.40 -6.23 2.02
C GLY A 94 -8.85 -5.89 0.64
N MET A 95 -7.67 -5.27 0.57
CA MET A 95 -7.02 -5.00 -0.70
C MET A 95 -6.42 -6.27 -1.31
N GLU A 96 -6.56 -6.43 -2.63
CA GLU A 96 -6.13 -7.63 -3.37
C GLU A 96 -4.61 -7.86 -3.32
N TRP A 97 -3.82 -6.79 -3.42
CA TRP A 97 -2.37 -6.84 -3.31
C TRP A 97 -1.78 -5.51 -2.87
N VAL A 98 -0.50 -5.55 -2.52
CA VAL A 98 0.33 -4.37 -2.28
C VAL A 98 1.60 -4.42 -3.11
N PHE A 99 2.17 -3.26 -3.44
CA PHE A 99 3.49 -3.19 -4.05
C PHE A 99 4.56 -3.03 -2.96
N GLY A 100 5.44 -4.03 -2.87
CA GLY A 100 6.70 -3.97 -2.13
C GLY A 100 7.90 -3.71 -3.03
N THR A 101 9.05 -3.44 -2.40
CA THR A 101 10.35 -3.48 -3.09
C THR A 101 10.88 -4.90 -3.18
N LEU A 102 11.98 -5.08 -3.91
CA LEU A 102 12.78 -6.30 -3.83
C LEU A 102 13.16 -6.61 -2.36
N PRO A 103 13.41 -7.89 -2.03
CA PRO A 103 13.83 -8.29 -0.70
C PRO A 103 14.97 -7.43 -0.17
N GLU A 104 14.96 -7.18 1.13
CA GLU A 104 15.93 -6.27 1.71
C GLU A 104 17.32 -6.91 1.71
N GLY A 105 18.32 -6.14 1.28
CA GLY A 105 19.72 -6.54 1.37
C GLY A 105 20.40 -5.92 2.59
N PRO A 106 21.65 -6.33 2.87
CA PRO A 106 22.47 -5.69 3.90
C PRO A 106 22.63 -4.18 3.67
N PRO A 107 22.64 -3.34 4.73
CA PRO A 107 22.67 -1.88 4.61
C PRO A 107 23.98 -1.32 4.03
N ASP A 108 25.04 -2.14 3.98
CA ASP A 108 26.35 -1.79 3.42
C ASP A 108 26.47 -2.10 1.91
N ARG A 109 25.49 -2.80 1.33
CA ARG A 109 25.41 -3.02 -0.11
C ARG A 109 24.50 -1.97 -0.71
N ALA A 110 24.74 -1.60 -1.97
CA ALA A 110 23.82 -0.78 -2.74
C ALA A 110 22.49 -1.53 -2.92
N THR A 111 21.65 -1.52 -1.90
CA THR A 111 20.30 -2.08 -1.93
C THR A 111 19.52 -1.30 -2.96
N HIS A 112 18.71 -1.99 -3.75
CA HIS A 112 17.80 -1.38 -4.71
C HIS A 112 17.05 -0.22 -4.04
N ARG A 113 17.27 1.01 -4.54
CA ARG A 113 16.51 2.16 -4.06
C ARG A 113 15.03 1.88 -4.29
N ALA A 114 14.23 2.05 -3.25
CA ALA A 114 12.79 2.06 -3.39
C ALA A 114 12.42 3.06 -4.49
N VAL A 115 11.47 2.68 -5.35
CA VAL A 115 10.94 3.58 -6.38
C VAL A 115 10.16 4.72 -5.72
N GLU A 116 9.67 4.49 -4.48
CA GLU A 116 8.88 5.44 -3.72
C GLU A 116 9.08 5.21 -2.20
N PRO A 117 9.17 6.28 -1.36
CA PRO A 117 9.51 6.18 0.07
C PRO A 117 8.62 5.24 0.89
N ALA A 118 7.35 5.07 0.53
CA ALA A 118 6.44 4.20 1.24
C ALA A 118 6.52 2.71 0.89
N GLN A 119 7.36 2.30 -0.07
CA GLN A 119 7.49 0.88 -0.38
C GLN A 119 8.25 0.13 0.73
N ILE A 120 7.71 -1.03 1.11
CA ILE A 120 8.29 -1.92 2.12
C ILE A 120 8.87 -3.14 1.39
N PRO A 121 10.04 -3.68 1.80
CA PRO A 121 10.58 -4.92 1.24
C PRO A 121 9.56 -6.06 1.22
N SER A 122 9.48 -6.76 0.09
CA SER A 122 8.47 -7.80 -0.17
C SER A 122 8.56 -9.01 0.76
N ASP A 123 9.76 -9.37 1.19
CA ASP A 123 10.01 -10.39 2.21
C ASP A 123 9.37 -10.04 3.56
N ARG A 124 9.52 -8.78 4.01
CA ARG A 124 8.88 -8.26 5.22
C ARG A 124 7.37 -8.20 5.09
N LEU A 125 6.88 -7.65 3.97
CA LEU A 125 5.43 -7.58 3.71
C LEU A 125 4.81 -8.97 3.69
N ARG A 126 5.43 -9.93 2.99
CA ARG A 126 4.93 -11.31 2.92
C ARG A 126 4.89 -11.95 4.30
N ARG A 127 5.98 -11.89 5.07
CA ARG A 127 6.02 -12.39 6.45
C ARG A 127 4.90 -11.79 7.30
N TYR A 128 4.68 -10.48 7.19
CA TYR A 128 3.66 -9.77 7.96
C TYR A 128 2.21 -10.11 7.53
N LEU A 129 1.92 -10.10 6.23
CA LEU A 129 0.57 -10.32 5.69
C LEU A 129 0.14 -11.79 5.78
N ASP A 130 1.08 -12.73 5.63
CA ASP A 130 0.85 -14.18 5.73
C ASP A 130 0.79 -14.66 7.18
N ALA A 131 1.21 -13.84 8.16
CA ALA A 131 1.18 -14.23 9.55
C ALA A 131 -0.26 -14.49 10.04
N PRO A 132 -0.48 -15.56 10.83
CA PRO A 132 -1.79 -15.87 11.38
C PRO A 132 -2.24 -14.81 12.39
N GLY A 133 -3.54 -14.54 12.46
CA GLY A 133 -4.11 -13.61 13.42
C GLY A 133 -3.75 -12.14 13.16
N ASP A 134 -3.99 -11.27 14.14
CA ASP A 134 -3.79 -9.83 13.99
C ASP A 134 -2.36 -9.42 14.38
N CYS A 135 -1.45 -9.45 13.41
CA CYS A 135 -0.05 -9.08 13.63
C CYS A 135 0.10 -7.57 13.89
N PRO A 136 0.70 -7.15 15.02
CA PRO A 136 0.89 -5.74 15.28
C PRO A 136 1.89 -5.14 14.30
N TRP A 137 1.74 -3.85 14.05
CA TRP A 137 2.73 -3.08 13.32
C TRP A 137 3.13 -1.88 14.16
N TYR A 138 4.35 -1.43 13.93
CA TYR A 138 5.00 -0.36 14.67
C TYR A 138 5.59 0.61 13.66
N GLY A 139 5.84 1.85 14.10
CA GLY A 139 6.54 2.80 13.27
C GLY A 139 7.39 3.77 14.04
N VAL A 140 8.47 4.21 13.41
CA VAL A 140 9.19 5.41 13.83
C VAL A 140 8.56 6.60 13.12
N VAL A 141 8.09 7.57 13.90
CA VAL A 141 7.52 8.82 13.39
C VAL A 141 8.59 9.90 13.48
N GLY A 142 8.83 10.60 12.37
CA GLY A 142 9.76 11.73 12.35
C GLY A 142 9.98 12.27 10.95
N ARG A 143 10.77 13.34 10.84
CA ARG A 143 11.22 13.89 9.55
C ARG A 143 12.54 14.63 9.72
N PRO A 144 13.57 14.35 8.90
CA PRO A 144 13.65 13.27 7.91
C PRO A 144 13.93 11.91 8.57
N LEU A 145 13.49 10.81 7.94
CA LEU A 145 13.75 9.44 8.38
C LEU A 145 14.72 8.68 7.47
N GLY A 146 15.17 9.25 6.35
CA GLY A 146 16.03 8.54 5.40
C GLY A 146 17.36 8.00 5.95
N HIS A 147 17.80 8.45 7.14
CA HIS A 147 19.01 7.99 7.81
C HIS A 147 18.74 7.00 8.96
N THR A 148 17.48 6.71 9.27
CA THR A 148 17.14 5.82 10.39
C THR A 148 17.35 4.36 10.05
N LEU A 149 18.06 3.65 10.92
CA LEU A 149 18.21 2.19 10.84
C LEU A 149 17.19 1.45 11.71
N SER A 150 16.28 2.18 12.39
CA SER A 150 15.31 1.55 13.30
C SER A 150 14.43 0.49 12.60
N PRO A 151 13.83 0.75 11.42
CA PRO A 151 13.09 -0.30 10.70
C PRO A 151 13.95 -1.52 10.37
N TYR A 152 15.23 -1.33 10.04
CA TYR A 152 16.14 -2.43 9.76
C TYR A 152 16.31 -3.35 10.99
N TYR A 153 16.79 -2.78 12.10
CA TYR A 153 17.09 -3.56 13.30
C TYR A 153 15.84 -4.14 13.97
N GLN A 154 14.72 -3.42 13.97
CA GLN A 154 13.49 -3.90 14.60
C GLN A 154 12.87 -5.07 13.82
N ASN A 155 12.88 -5.02 12.49
CA ASN A 155 12.39 -6.15 11.69
C ASN A 155 13.33 -7.37 11.79
N LEU A 156 14.65 -7.17 11.84
CA LEU A 156 15.59 -8.27 12.13
C LEU A 156 15.33 -8.89 13.51
N PHE A 157 15.01 -8.07 14.50
CA PHE A 157 14.66 -8.55 15.84
C PHE A 157 13.38 -9.40 15.80
N PHE A 158 12.31 -8.93 15.16
CA PHE A 158 11.09 -9.73 14.96
C PHE A 158 11.38 -11.03 14.22
N GLU A 159 12.28 -10.97 13.24
CA GLU A 159 12.72 -12.15 12.51
C GLU A 159 13.40 -13.19 13.39
N ALA A 160 14.47 -12.79 14.07
CA ALA A 160 15.31 -13.65 14.89
C ALA A 160 14.59 -14.21 16.13
N THR A 161 13.55 -13.54 16.60
CA THR A 161 12.77 -13.95 17.78
C THR A 161 11.45 -14.64 17.44
N GLU A 162 11.17 -14.84 16.15
CA GLU A 162 9.90 -15.41 15.67
C GLU A 162 8.65 -14.63 16.14
N LEU A 163 8.83 -13.37 16.55
CA LEU A 163 7.73 -12.50 16.91
C LEU A 163 7.03 -11.99 15.65
N CYS A 164 5.70 -11.91 15.71
CA CYS A 164 4.93 -11.28 14.68
C CYS A 164 5.04 -9.75 14.83
N GLY A 165 5.59 -9.09 13.81
CA GLY A 165 5.65 -7.65 13.80
C GLY A 165 6.11 -7.12 12.45
N LEU A 166 5.75 -5.87 12.17
CA LEU A 166 6.31 -5.09 11.08
C LEU A 166 6.62 -3.69 11.58
N TYR A 167 7.87 -3.25 11.42
CA TYR A 167 8.31 -1.92 11.79
C TYR A 167 8.54 -1.07 10.54
N VAL A 168 7.85 0.07 10.40
CA VAL A 168 7.92 0.92 9.21
C VAL A 168 8.35 2.36 9.53
N PRO A 169 9.00 3.07 8.60
CA PRO A 169 9.13 4.51 8.71
C PRO A 169 7.77 5.19 8.43
N LEU A 170 7.46 6.20 9.22
CA LEU A 170 6.30 7.07 9.05
C LEU A 170 6.82 8.51 9.02
N GLU A 171 6.90 9.10 7.84
CA GLU A 171 7.40 10.47 7.64
C GLU A 171 6.25 11.41 7.27
N PRO A 172 5.65 12.12 8.25
CA PRO A 172 4.59 13.10 7.98
C PRO A 172 5.08 14.23 7.07
N SER A 173 4.14 14.79 6.32
CA SER A 173 4.36 15.97 5.49
C SER A 173 4.44 17.25 6.34
N ALA A 174 4.86 18.38 5.76
CA ALA A 174 4.93 19.64 6.50
C ALA A 174 3.56 20.13 6.95
N SER A 175 2.50 19.81 6.20
CA SER A 175 1.12 20.16 6.55
C SER A 175 0.60 19.35 7.73
N ASP A 176 1.27 18.26 8.13
CA ASP A 176 0.90 17.49 9.32
C ASP A 176 1.43 18.11 10.62
N ASP A 177 2.33 19.10 10.56
CA ASP A 177 2.94 19.76 11.74
C ASP A 177 2.04 20.87 12.34
N THR A 178 1.05 21.37 11.59
CA THR A 178 0.18 22.47 12.03
C THR A 178 -1.01 21.93 12.84
N ARG A 179 -0.85 21.91 14.17
CA ARG A 179 -1.95 21.71 15.14
C ARG A 179 -2.82 22.95 15.28
#